data_AF-A0A934MSQ0-F1
#
_entry.id   AF-A0A934MSQ0-F1
#
_cell.length_a   1.000
_cell.length_b   1.000
_cell.length_c   1.000
_cell.angle_alpha   90.00
_cell.angle_beta   90.00
_cell.angle_gamma   90.00
#
_symmetry.space_group_name_H-M   'P 1'
#
loop_
_entity.id
_entity.type
_entity.pdbx_description
1 polymer ?
#
loop_
_entity_poly.entity_id
_entity_poly.type
_entity_poly.pdbx_seq_one_letter_code
_entity_poly.pdbx_strand_id
1 'polypeptide(L)'
;MRLFKKEQDHQNLSKKTQDKYIEGVRVPSLQQKIRKDNYSGHKGVTRDSRVQKWHAYIGLKGKSMHLGYFVDKRDAITTRIAAEEKFHKPYIEKFVENTEETEKEGTEKLNTKLEDTELPIHVNKAELSKHALYKGEISQQDLSVLLNVTRGAINGRLKRGTLPPFDGHYENGRGWWLYETVKALLPVGDLNRNK
;
A
#
# COMPACT_ATOMS: atom_id res chain seq x y z
N MET A 1 34.02 3.21 -8.22
CA MET A 1 32.84 2.54 -7.61
C MET A 1 31.46 3.07 -8.07
N ARG A 2 31.33 3.85 -9.15
CA ARG A 2 30.03 4.43 -9.58
C ARG A 2 29.25 3.55 -10.58
N LEU A 3 29.94 2.67 -11.31
CA LEU A 3 29.37 1.82 -12.36
C LEU A 3 28.61 0.60 -11.79
N PHE A 4 29.18 -0.08 -10.80
CA PHE A 4 28.56 -1.26 -10.16
C PHE A 4 27.21 -0.98 -9.47
N LYS A 5 27.04 0.21 -8.88
CA LYS A 5 25.77 0.59 -8.22
C LYS A 5 24.65 0.80 -9.24
N LYS A 6 24.97 1.37 -10.41
CA LYS A 6 24.02 1.59 -11.50
C LYS A 6 23.53 0.26 -12.09
N GLU A 7 24.43 -0.70 -12.30
CA GLU A 7 24.06 -2.05 -12.77
C GLU A 7 23.20 -2.81 -11.75
N GLN A 8 23.56 -2.76 -10.46
CA GLN A 8 22.73 -3.36 -9.40
C GLN A 8 21.35 -2.70 -9.32
N ASP A 9 21.26 -1.38 -9.46
CA ASP A 9 19.98 -0.66 -9.47
C ASP A 9 19.11 -1.07 -10.67
N HIS A 10 19.69 -1.25 -11.87
CA HIS A 10 18.97 -1.74 -13.05
C HIS A 10 18.46 -3.17 -12.87
N GLN A 11 19.29 -4.07 -12.29
CA GLN A 11 18.90 -5.45 -12.00
C GLN A 11 17.80 -5.53 -10.93
N ASN A 12 17.90 -4.72 -9.86
CA ASN A 12 16.89 -4.63 -8.81
C ASN A 12 15.57 -4.01 -9.32
N LEU A 13 15.64 -3.02 -10.21
CA LEU A 13 14.48 -2.42 -10.86
C LEU A 13 13.78 -3.40 -11.80
N SER A 14 14.55 -4.22 -12.53
CA SER A 14 14.03 -5.27 -13.42
C SER A 14 13.31 -6.36 -12.63
N LYS A 15 13.91 -6.91 -11.57
CA LYS A 15 13.28 -7.92 -10.69
C LYS A 15 12.00 -7.41 -10.04
N LYS A 16 12.04 -6.23 -9.43
CA LYS A 16 10.86 -5.59 -8.78
C LYS A 16 9.70 -5.29 -9.74
N THR A 17 10.00 -5.19 -11.03
CA THR A 17 9.01 -4.97 -12.08
C THR A 17 8.40 -6.29 -12.54
N GLN A 18 9.17 -7.38 -12.58
CA GLN A 18 8.76 -8.71 -13.07
C GLN A 18 7.68 -9.36 -12.20
N ASP A 19 7.79 -9.24 -10.88
CA ASP A 19 6.85 -9.85 -9.90
C ASP A 19 5.40 -9.35 -10.03
N LYS A 20 5.18 -8.29 -10.82
CA LYS A 20 3.87 -7.66 -11.03
C LYS A 20 3.19 -8.10 -12.33
N TYR A 21 3.81 -9.02 -13.06
CA TYR A 21 3.31 -9.52 -14.34
C TYR A 21 2.83 -10.96 -14.21
N ILE A 22 1.71 -11.24 -14.86
CA ILE A 22 1.18 -12.59 -15.04
C ILE A 22 0.95 -12.79 -16.51
N GLU A 23 1.65 -13.77 -17.11
CA GLU A 23 1.56 -14.09 -18.53
C GLU A 23 1.71 -12.85 -19.45
N GLY A 24 2.61 -11.93 -19.09
CA GLY A 24 2.83 -10.67 -19.82
C GLY A 24 1.81 -9.56 -19.55
N VAL A 25 0.86 -9.76 -18.63
CA VAL A 25 -0.10 -8.74 -18.18
C VAL A 25 0.38 -8.10 -16.89
N ARG A 26 0.54 -6.78 -16.88
CA ARG A 26 0.84 -6.02 -15.66
C ARG A 26 -0.42 -5.88 -14.81
N VAL A 27 -0.60 -6.74 -13.80
CA VAL A 27 -1.83 -6.82 -13.00
C VAL A 27 -2.18 -5.51 -12.30
N PRO A 28 -1.23 -4.76 -11.69
CA PRO A 28 -1.54 -3.47 -11.06
C PRO A 28 -2.10 -2.41 -12.02
N SER A 29 -1.88 -2.55 -13.34
CA SER A 29 -2.43 -1.63 -14.34
C SER A 29 -3.94 -1.78 -14.49
N LEU A 30 -4.47 -2.99 -14.26
CA LEU A 30 -5.90 -3.32 -14.37
C LEU A 30 -6.69 -2.65 -13.23
N GLN A 31 -6.10 -2.58 -12.04
CA GLN A 31 -6.72 -2.04 -10.82
C GLN A 31 -6.43 -0.56 -10.55
N GLN A 32 -5.83 0.16 -11.49
CA GLN A 32 -5.46 1.56 -11.25
C GLN A 32 -6.70 2.43 -10.96
N LYS A 33 -6.51 3.50 -10.19
CA LYS A 33 -7.53 4.54 -10.01
C LYS A 33 -7.85 5.27 -11.32
N ILE A 34 -9.08 5.75 -11.45
CA ILE A 34 -9.52 6.64 -12.53
C ILE A 34 -8.75 7.98 -12.45
N ARG A 35 -8.40 8.55 -13.60
CA ARG A 35 -7.73 9.86 -13.67
C ARG A 35 -8.73 10.98 -13.36
N LYS A 36 -8.26 12.08 -12.76
CA LYS A 36 -9.10 13.23 -12.37
C LYS A 36 -9.81 13.93 -13.54
N ASP A 37 -9.25 13.82 -14.73
CA ASP A 37 -9.71 14.41 -15.99
C ASP A 37 -10.64 13.46 -16.79
N ASN A 38 -11.09 12.36 -16.18
CA ASN A 38 -12.00 11.41 -16.81
C ASN A 38 -13.45 11.90 -16.74
N TYR A 39 -14.00 12.30 -17.89
CA TYR A 39 -15.38 12.79 -18.01
C TYR A 39 -16.45 11.70 -17.94
N SER A 40 -16.11 10.46 -18.28
CA SER A 40 -17.07 9.35 -18.29
C SER A 40 -17.30 8.75 -16.91
N GLY A 41 -16.47 9.04 -15.91
CA GLY A 41 -16.53 8.41 -14.59
C GLY A 41 -16.21 6.91 -14.61
N HIS A 42 -15.80 6.34 -15.75
CA HIS A 42 -15.42 4.94 -15.88
C HIS A 42 -14.26 4.77 -16.86
N LYS A 43 -13.33 3.87 -16.55
CA LYS A 43 -12.23 3.56 -17.47
C LYS A 43 -12.74 2.83 -18.70
N GLY A 44 -12.10 3.07 -19.84
CA GLY A 44 -12.44 2.38 -21.07
C GLY A 44 -13.81 2.75 -21.65
N VAL A 45 -14.41 3.84 -21.16
CA VAL A 45 -15.66 4.39 -21.69
C VAL A 45 -15.41 5.82 -22.10
N THR A 46 -15.67 6.15 -23.36
CA THR A 46 -15.45 7.49 -23.92
C THR A 46 -16.60 7.88 -24.83
N ARG A 47 -16.99 9.16 -24.84
CA ARG A 47 -17.96 9.67 -25.81
C ARG A 47 -17.23 9.93 -27.13
N ASP A 48 -17.64 9.26 -28.20
CA ASP A 48 -17.11 9.52 -29.53
C ASP A 48 -17.93 10.64 -30.18
N SER A 49 -17.26 11.74 -30.55
CA SER A 49 -17.90 12.93 -31.12
C SER A 49 -18.34 12.75 -32.57
N ARG A 50 -17.79 11.79 -33.30
CA ARG A 50 -18.11 11.55 -34.72
C ARG A 50 -19.40 10.76 -34.85
N VAL A 51 -19.52 9.68 -34.08
CA VAL A 51 -20.72 8.82 -34.07
C VAL A 51 -21.72 9.20 -32.97
N GLN A 52 -21.40 10.17 -32.11
CA GLN A 52 -22.26 10.66 -31.03
C GLN A 52 -22.72 9.55 -30.06
N LYS A 53 -21.95 8.47 -29.96
CA LYS A 53 -22.21 7.29 -29.14
C LYS A 53 -21.14 7.11 -28.07
N TRP A 54 -21.47 6.39 -27.01
CA TRP A 54 -20.53 5.94 -25.99
C TRP A 54 -19.78 4.72 -26.50
N HIS A 55 -18.47 4.88 -26.66
CA HIS A 55 -17.55 3.82 -27.03
C HIS A 55 -17.05 3.11 -25.79
N ALA A 56 -17.21 1.79 -25.74
CA ALA A 56 -16.60 0.93 -24.74
C ALA A 56 -15.45 0.13 -25.38
N TYR A 57 -14.32 0.07 -24.68
CA TYR A 57 -13.16 -0.73 -25.07
C TYR A 57 -12.48 -1.30 -23.84
N ILE A 58 -11.69 -2.36 -23.99
CA ILE A 58 -10.89 -2.96 -22.93
C ILE A 58 -9.47 -3.27 -23.36
N GLY A 59 -8.50 -2.86 -22.53
CA GLY A 59 -7.09 -3.11 -22.76
C GLY A 59 -6.65 -4.40 -22.09
N LEU A 60 -5.94 -5.26 -22.82
CA LEU A 60 -5.30 -6.46 -22.30
C LEU A 60 -4.02 -6.77 -23.09
N LYS A 61 -2.91 -7.13 -22.42
CA LYS A 61 -1.62 -7.46 -23.05
C LYS A 61 -1.14 -6.40 -24.08
N GLY A 62 -1.34 -5.13 -23.76
CA GLY A 62 -0.96 -4.01 -24.65
C GLY A 62 -1.86 -3.80 -25.87
N LYS A 63 -2.93 -4.58 -26.03
CA LYS A 63 -3.91 -4.45 -27.12
C LYS A 63 -5.23 -3.91 -26.59
N SER A 64 -5.87 -3.04 -27.37
CA SER A 64 -7.21 -2.53 -27.07
C SER A 64 -8.25 -3.31 -27.87
N MET A 65 -9.23 -3.90 -27.18
CA MET A 65 -10.34 -4.63 -27.77
C MET A 65 -11.59 -3.75 -27.75
N HIS A 66 -12.26 -3.65 -28.89
CA HIS A 66 -13.52 -2.93 -29.02
C HIS A 66 -14.67 -3.77 -28.45
N LEU A 67 -15.46 -3.18 -27.54
CA LEU A 67 -16.62 -3.84 -26.94
C LEU A 67 -17.92 -3.42 -27.61
N GLY A 68 -18.00 -2.17 -28.10
CA GLY A 68 -19.15 -1.68 -28.86
C GLY A 68 -19.34 -0.17 -28.76
N TYR A 69 -20.37 0.30 -29.46
CA TYR A 69 -20.88 1.66 -29.39
C TYR A 69 -22.32 1.65 -28.89
N PHE A 70 -22.60 2.46 -27.87
CA PHE A 70 -23.87 2.51 -27.17
C PHE A 70 -24.48 3.91 -27.24
N VAL A 71 -25.80 3.99 -27.28
CA VAL A 71 -26.50 5.29 -27.18
C VAL A 71 -26.40 5.81 -25.74
N ASP A 72 -26.58 4.91 -24.78
CA ASP A 72 -26.54 5.22 -23.36
C ASP A 72 -25.19 4.95 -22.71
N LYS A 73 -24.83 5.87 -21.81
CA LYS A 73 -23.58 5.79 -21.04
C LYS A 73 -23.56 4.56 -20.14
N ARG A 74 -24.71 4.23 -19.55
CA ARG A 74 -24.86 3.13 -18.60
C ARG A 74 -24.58 1.80 -19.28
N ASP A 75 -25.07 1.59 -20.49
CA ASP A 75 -24.86 0.37 -21.27
C ASP A 75 -23.40 0.17 -21.66
N ALA A 76 -22.70 1.25 -22.00
CA ALA A 76 -21.26 1.20 -22.23
C ALA A 76 -20.48 0.79 -20.97
N ILE A 77 -20.92 1.26 -19.80
CA ILE A 77 -20.32 0.91 -18.51
C ILE A 77 -20.62 -0.54 -18.14
N THR A 78 -21.86 -1.01 -18.27
CA THR A 78 -22.21 -2.41 -17.95
C THR A 78 -21.46 -3.38 -18.85
N THR A 79 -21.36 -3.09 -20.15
CA THR A 79 -20.55 -3.88 -21.09
C THR A 79 -19.07 -3.90 -20.69
N ARG A 80 -18.55 -2.75 -20.24
CA ARG A 80 -17.17 -2.64 -19.76
C ARG A 80 -16.94 -3.47 -18.49
N ILE A 81 -17.86 -3.45 -17.54
CA ILE A 81 -17.79 -4.26 -16.31
C ILE A 81 -17.82 -5.75 -16.63
N ALA A 82 -18.73 -6.19 -17.50
CA ALA A 82 -18.79 -7.58 -17.95
C ALA A 82 -17.49 -8.03 -18.63
N ALA A 83 -16.87 -7.13 -19.40
CA ALA A 83 -15.56 -7.39 -20.00
C ALA A 83 -14.44 -7.48 -18.94
N GLU A 84 -14.44 -6.65 -17.90
CA GLU A 84 -13.48 -6.73 -16.80
C GLU A 84 -13.59 -8.06 -16.05
N GLU A 85 -14.81 -8.52 -15.78
CA GLU A 85 -15.05 -9.83 -15.17
C GLU A 85 -14.52 -10.97 -16.05
N LYS A 86 -14.70 -10.91 -17.37
CA LYS A 86 -14.24 -11.97 -18.28
C LYS A 86 -12.73 -11.94 -18.52
N PHE A 87 -12.15 -10.75 -18.71
CA PHE A 87 -10.79 -10.60 -19.22
C PHE A 87 -9.75 -10.16 -18.19
N HIS A 88 -10.14 -9.44 -17.13
CA HIS A 88 -9.21 -8.95 -16.11
C HIS A 88 -9.18 -9.84 -14.87
N LYS A 89 -10.35 -10.33 -14.43
CA LYS A 89 -10.50 -11.16 -13.22
C LYS A 89 -9.55 -12.38 -13.17
N PRO A 90 -9.35 -13.17 -14.25
CA PRO A 90 -8.45 -14.32 -14.19
C PRO A 90 -6.99 -13.98 -13.89
N TYR A 91 -6.53 -12.78 -14.30
CA TYR A 91 -5.18 -12.32 -14.01
C TYR A 91 -5.05 -11.72 -12.61
N ILE A 92 -6.14 -11.16 -12.08
CA ILE A 92 -6.18 -10.63 -10.72
C ILE A 92 -6.16 -11.79 -9.72
N GLU A 93 -6.95 -12.84 -9.94
CA GLU A 93 -7.02 -14.02 -9.08
C GLU A 93 -5.65 -14.72 -9.01
N LYS A 94 -5.05 -15.04 -10.16
CA LYS A 94 -3.69 -15.59 -10.24
C LYS A 94 -2.64 -14.74 -9.52
N PHE A 95 -2.84 -13.42 -9.47
CA PHE A 95 -1.91 -12.53 -8.77
C PHE A 95 -2.03 -12.63 -7.26
N VAL A 96 -3.26 -12.73 -6.76
CA VAL A 96 -3.51 -12.92 -5.34
C VAL A 96 -2.98 -14.28 -4.89
N GLU A 97 -3.25 -15.35 -5.65
CA GLU A 97 -2.73 -16.70 -5.38
C GLU A 97 -1.20 -16.71 -5.27
N ASN A 98 -0.50 -16.16 -6.26
CA ASN A 98 0.97 -16.08 -6.23
C ASN A 98 1.51 -15.28 -5.04
N THR A 99 0.81 -14.21 -4.63
CA THR A 99 1.22 -13.44 -3.45
C THR A 99 1.03 -14.22 -2.15
N GLU A 100 -0.08 -14.95 -2.01
CA GLU A 100 -0.36 -15.77 -0.83
C GLU A 100 0.61 -16.97 -0.73
N GLU A 101 1.03 -17.55 -1.84
CA GLU A 101 2.07 -18.60 -1.89
C GLU A 101 3.44 -18.06 -1.46
N THR A 102 3.83 -16.86 -1.89
CA THR A 102 5.08 -16.24 -1.44
C THR A 102 5.06 -15.84 0.04
N GLU A 103 3.89 -15.51 0.59
CA GLU A 103 3.72 -15.26 2.02
C GLU A 103 3.85 -16.56 2.82
N LYS A 104 3.31 -17.68 2.33
CA LYS A 104 3.46 -19.02 2.93
C LYS A 104 4.92 -19.49 2.93
N GLU A 105 5.62 -19.43 1.79
CA GLU A 105 7.05 -19.80 1.72
C GLU A 105 7.96 -18.85 2.50
N GLY A 106 7.60 -17.56 2.60
CA GLY A 106 8.29 -16.57 3.42
C GLY A 106 8.15 -16.85 4.91
N THR A 107 6.97 -17.26 5.37
CA THR A 107 6.74 -17.67 6.77
C THR A 107 7.47 -18.95 7.14
N GLU A 108 7.62 -19.90 6.20
CA GLU A 108 8.29 -21.19 6.44
C GLU A 108 9.82 -21.07 6.49
N LYS A 109 10.41 -20.18 5.68
CA LYS A 109 11.85 -19.85 5.70
C LYS A 109 12.27 -18.92 6.85
N LEU A 110 11.32 -18.16 7.41
CA LEU A 110 11.52 -17.41 8.65
C LEU A 110 11.52 -18.36 9.84
N ASN A 111 10.57 -19.30 9.92
CA ASN A 111 10.48 -20.27 11.02
C ASN A 111 11.72 -21.16 11.16
N THR A 112 12.37 -21.55 10.06
CA THR A 112 13.63 -22.33 10.10
C THR A 112 14.89 -21.54 10.45
N LYS A 113 14.82 -20.19 10.47
CA LYS A 113 15.92 -19.30 10.92
C LYS A 113 15.71 -18.77 12.35
N LEU A 114 14.51 -18.93 12.90
CA LEU A 114 14.10 -18.39 14.19
C LEU A 114 14.38 -19.33 15.37
N GLU A 115 14.90 -20.53 15.14
CA GLU A 115 15.27 -21.47 16.21
C GLU A 115 16.55 -21.05 16.97
N ASP A 116 17.37 -20.15 16.42
CA ASP A 116 18.64 -19.73 17.06
C ASP A 116 18.68 -18.29 17.59
N THR A 117 17.63 -17.47 17.40
CA THR A 117 17.52 -16.15 18.05
C THR A 117 16.05 -15.79 18.31
N GLU A 118 15.61 -15.97 19.55
CA GLU A 118 14.25 -15.65 20.00
C GLU A 118 13.97 -14.14 19.96
N LEU A 119 13.13 -13.67 19.03
CA LEU A 119 12.25 -12.50 19.21
C LEU A 119 10.94 -12.70 18.43
N PRO A 120 9.76 -12.70 19.09
CA PRO A 120 8.52 -13.17 18.48
C PRO A 120 7.82 -12.12 17.62
N ILE A 121 7.17 -12.65 16.57
CA ILE A 121 6.58 -12.02 15.40
C ILE A 121 5.09 -11.77 15.63
N HIS A 122 4.56 -10.69 15.03
CA HIS A 122 3.16 -10.20 15.04
C HIS A 122 2.67 -9.50 16.33
N VAL A 123 3.00 -8.20 16.45
CA VAL A 123 2.50 -7.34 17.52
C VAL A 123 1.22 -6.62 17.06
N ASN A 124 0.05 -7.07 17.55
CA ASN A 124 -1.24 -6.39 17.41
C ASN A 124 -1.19 -4.98 18.03
N LYS A 125 -2.04 -4.03 17.61
CA LYS A 125 -2.21 -2.68 18.19
C LYS A 125 -2.35 -2.70 19.73
N ALA A 126 -2.99 -3.73 20.28
CA ALA A 126 -3.09 -3.95 21.73
C ALA A 126 -1.76 -4.38 22.39
N GLU A 127 -0.97 -5.20 21.69
CA GLU A 127 0.35 -5.65 22.14
C GLU A 127 1.42 -4.54 22.00
N LEU A 128 1.31 -3.66 20.99
CA LEU A 128 2.14 -2.46 20.83
C LEU A 128 1.99 -1.51 22.03
N SER A 129 0.76 -1.38 22.53
CA SER A 129 0.46 -0.60 23.74
C SER A 129 1.05 -1.24 25.00
N LYS A 130 1.15 -2.57 25.06
CA LYS A 130 1.82 -3.28 26.18
C LYS A 130 3.35 -3.25 26.06
N HIS A 131 3.90 -3.30 24.85
CA HIS A 131 5.34 -3.27 24.60
C HIS A 131 5.95 -1.89 24.92
N ALA A 132 5.22 -0.80 24.61
CA ALA A 132 5.59 0.55 25.04
C ALA A 132 5.63 0.70 26.57
N LEU A 133 4.75 -0.03 27.27
CA LEU A 133 4.71 -0.12 28.73
C LEU A 133 5.91 -0.88 29.32
N TYR A 134 6.57 -1.76 28.55
CA TYR A 134 7.65 -2.62 29.06
C TYR A 134 9.06 -2.12 28.72
N LYS A 135 9.23 -1.16 27.80
CA LYS A 135 10.54 -0.52 27.52
C LYS A 135 10.59 0.99 27.66
N GLY A 136 9.48 1.67 27.94
CA GLY A 136 9.46 3.10 28.25
C GLY A 136 9.78 4.04 27.07
N GLU A 137 10.18 3.50 25.91
CA GLU A 137 10.48 4.26 24.69
C GLU A 137 9.31 4.20 23.69
N ILE A 138 8.99 5.35 23.09
CA ILE A 138 7.95 5.55 22.09
C ILE A 138 8.62 6.05 20.82
N SER A 139 8.54 5.27 19.74
CA SER A 139 9.05 5.71 18.45
C SER A 139 8.17 6.78 17.82
N GLN A 140 8.71 7.52 16.86
CA GLN A 140 7.94 8.50 16.08
C GLN A 140 6.69 7.92 15.39
N GLN A 141 6.75 6.65 14.99
CA GLN A 141 5.60 6.00 14.38
C GLN A 141 4.53 5.70 15.43
N ASP A 142 4.92 5.21 16.61
CA ASP A 142 3.99 4.85 17.68
C ASP A 142 3.29 6.09 18.24
N LEU A 143 4.05 7.19 18.42
CA LEU A 143 3.47 8.46 18.84
C LEU A 143 2.44 9.00 17.84
N SER A 144 2.67 8.82 16.53
CA SER A 144 1.70 9.23 15.50
C SER A 144 0.37 8.46 15.61
N VAL A 145 0.44 7.17 15.96
CA VAL A 145 -0.73 6.32 16.20
C VAL A 145 -1.46 6.73 17.46
N LEU A 146 -0.73 6.96 18.57
CA LEU A 146 -1.29 7.36 19.85
C LEU A 146 -2.01 8.71 19.79
N LEU A 147 -1.45 9.66 19.04
CA LEU A 147 -2.04 10.99 18.86
C LEU A 147 -3.07 11.05 17.72
N ASN A 148 -3.28 9.94 16.99
CA ASN A 148 -4.13 9.86 15.81
C ASN A 148 -3.81 10.95 14.76
N VAL A 149 -2.52 11.14 14.46
CA VAL A 149 -2.03 12.13 13.48
C VAL A 149 -1.11 11.49 12.45
N THR A 150 -0.92 12.14 11.31
CA THR A 150 0.03 11.68 10.30
C THR A 150 1.48 11.88 10.77
N ARG A 151 2.42 11.06 10.27
CA ARG A 151 3.86 11.21 10.57
C ARG A 151 4.41 12.59 10.21
N GLY A 152 3.92 13.20 9.12
CA GLY A 152 4.28 14.57 8.73
C GLY A 152 3.82 15.62 9.75
N ALA A 153 2.69 15.40 10.42
CA ALA A 153 2.22 16.28 11.49
C ALA A 153 3.14 16.26 12.71
N ILE A 154 3.73 15.10 13.04
CA ILE A 154 4.75 15.00 14.11
C ILE A 154 5.95 15.88 13.81
N ASN A 155 6.49 15.83 12.59
CA ASN A 155 7.58 16.72 12.16
C ASN A 155 7.18 18.20 12.24
N GLY A 156 5.95 18.54 11.89
CA GLY A 156 5.43 19.90 12.04
C GLY A 156 5.31 20.35 13.49
N ARG A 157 4.99 19.44 14.43
CA ARG A 157 4.89 19.75 15.86
C ARG A 157 6.27 19.96 16.49
N LEU A 158 7.26 19.17 16.10
CA LEU A 158 8.67 19.36 16.45
C LEU A 158 9.19 20.74 16.03
N LYS A 159 8.99 21.13 14.76
CA LYS A 159 9.41 22.44 14.25
C LYS A 159 8.75 23.62 14.98
N ARG A 160 7.50 23.43 15.43
CA ARG A 160 6.71 24.45 16.15
C ARG A 160 6.92 24.43 17.67
N GLY A 161 7.74 23.51 18.20
CA GLY A 161 7.97 23.37 19.63
C GLY A 161 6.77 22.88 20.44
N THR A 162 5.73 22.35 19.79
CA THR A 162 4.53 21.79 20.47
C THR A 162 4.68 20.33 20.86
N LEU A 163 5.76 19.69 20.41
CA LEU A 163 6.20 18.36 20.81
C LEU A 163 7.64 18.50 21.30
N PRO A 164 8.01 17.90 22.43
CA PRO A 164 9.38 17.94 22.93
C PRO A 164 10.37 17.32 21.92
N PRO A 165 11.66 17.69 21.97
CA PRO A 165 12.69 17.04 21.16
C PRO A 165 12.79 15.55 21.51
N PHE A 166 13.39 14.76 20.61
CA PHE A 166 13.64 13.34 20.86
C PHE A 166 14.57 13.16 22.07
N ASP A 167 14.28 12.17 22.91
CA ASP A 167 15.14 11.79 24.04
C ASP A 167 16.36 10.99 23.57
N GLY A 168 16.22 10.31 22.43
CA GLY A 168 17.33 9.62 21.78
C GLY A 168 17.03 9.22 20.35
N HIS A 169 17.99 8.52 19.75
CA HIS A 169 17.87 7.97 18.40
C HIS A 169 18.28 6.50 18.41
N TYR A 170 17.57 5.67 17.64
CA TYR A 170 17.98 4.31 17.35
C TYR A 170 19.20 4.32 16.41
N GLU A 171 19.88 3.18 16.29
CA GLU A 171 21.04 3.00 15.38
C GLU A 171 20.74 3.36 13.91
N ASN A 172 19.47 3.20 13.51
CA ASN A 172 18.98 3.55 12.18
C ASN A 172 18.67 5.05 11.98
N GLY A 173 18.94 5.88 12.99
CA GLY A 173 18.71 7.32 12.97
C GLY A 173 17.27 7.76 13.25
N ARG A 174 16.35 6.85 13.58
CA ARG A 174 14.97 7.21 13.97
C ARG A 174 14.95 7.69 15.42
N GLY A 175 14.36 8.87 15.65
CA GLY A 175 14.18 9.42 16.99
C GLY A 175 13.08 8.73 17.80
N TRP A 176 13.26 8.71 19.12
CA TRP A 176 12.31 8.18 20.10
C TRP A 176 12.16 9.12 21.30
N TRP A 177 11.09 8.93 22.06
CA TRP A 177 10.81 9.62 23.32
C TRP A 177 10.62 8.62 24.46
N LEU A 178 10.94 9.00 25.68
CA LEU A 178 10.43 8.32 26.86
C LEU A 178 8.92 8.60 26.99
N TYR A 179 8.16 7.63 27.48
CA TYR A 179 6.73 7.80 27.79
C TYR A 179 6.50 9.04 28.66
N GLU A 180 7.33 9.21 29.70
CA GLU A 180 7.26 10.34 30.62
C GLU A 180 7.38 11.70 29.93
N THR A 181 8.16 11.78 28.84
CA THR A 181 8.37 13.01 28.07
C THR A 181 7.13 13.41 27.29
N VAL A 182 6.35 12.44 26.79
CA VAL A 182 5.19 12.69 25.93
C VAL A 182 3.84 12.41 26.58
N LYS A 183 3.80 11.84 27.80
CA LYS A 183 2.57 11.44 28.49
C LYS A 183 1.54 12.56 28.62
N ALA A 184 1.99 13.79 28.82
CA ALA A 184 1.11 14.96 28.97
C ALA A 184 0.38 15.33 27.67
N LEU A 185 0.87 14.85 26.52
CA LEU A 185 0.31 15.11 25.19
C LEU A 185 -0.62 13.99 24.72
N LEU A 186 -0.56 12.83 25.37
CA LEU A 186 -1.41 11.70 25.04
C LEU A 186 -2.83 11.98 25.53
N PRO A 187 -3.87 11.63 24.76
CA PRO A 187 -5.25 11.79 25.22
C PRO A 187 -5.45 11.02 26.52
N VAL A 188 -5.97 11.70 27.55
CA VAL A 188 -6.37 11.10 28.83
C VAL A 188 -7.67 10.33 28.59
N GLY A 189 -7.58 9.20 27.90
CA GLY A 189 -8.69 8.31 27.59
C GLY A 189 -8.21 6.89 27.81
N ASP A 190 -8.86 6.21 28.76
CA ASP A 190 -8.61 4.83 29.21
C ASP A 190 -7.91 3.95 28.17
N LEU A 191 -6.70 3.51 28.48
CA LEU A 191 -5.94 2.47 27.76
C LEU A 191 -6.64 1.09 27.74
N ASN A 192 -7.90 1.02 28.19
CA ASN A 192 -8.75 -0.16 28.30
C ASN A 192 -10.13 0.08 27.68
N ARG A 193 -10.21 0.29 26.37
CA ARG A 193 -11.47 0.10 25.61
C ARG A 193 -11.27 -0.92 24.50
N ASN A 194 -11.44 -2.20 24.89
CA ASN A 194 -11.86 -3.24 23.96
C ASN A 194 -13.40 -3.20 23.90
N LYS A 195 -13.94 -2.79 22.75
CA LYS A 195 -15.27 -3.15 22.28
C LYS A 195 -15.26 -3.18 20.76
#